data_AF-W4QJ95-F1
#
_entry.id   AF-W4QJ95-F1
#
_cell.length_a   1.000
_cell.length_b   1.000
_cell.length_c   1.000
_cell.angle_alpha   90.00
_cell.angle_beta   90.00
_cell.angle_gamma   90.00
#
_symmetry.space_group_name_H-M   'P 1'
#
loop_
_entity.id
_entity.type
_entity.pdbx_description
1 polymer ?
#
loop_
_entity_poly.entity_id
_entity_poly.type
_entity_poly.pdbx_seq_one_letter_code
_entity_poly.pdbx_strand_id
1 'polypeptide(L)'
;MKLDLHEAFQNPGHEFSPIPFWFWNDQLTNEEIKRQIHEMDEKGVNGFVLHPRIGIPKDIGYLTDAFMGYVKVAVQEAKKLGMSVILYDEAMYPSGSAKGMVVKRNPSFASRGLQVIELPCEVEKEHTIDLTEEDRLIAVFAAEKVAENELEPDSIQELEPHEQTVRFDAPQGDGRWVILAFIETNSGGNIRGIHFGEDDGEEHAPPSADLLNPEAVKAYIDLTHERYYDALQDEFGQTVIAMFTDEPDIVGRNAKEGIKPWTGGSFAWYEQYGGKKSDLPALWYDVGIETASIRKRYEQAVYQRLSTVYYEPLSRWCEEHGIALTGHPAESDDIGLLDHFQIPGQDVVWRWVAPEDNKGITGRHSTAGKCSADAARHRGRRRNADEVLVFVARRWMGSFPW
;
A
#
# COMPACT_ATOMS: atom_id res chain seq x y z
N MET A 1 41.96 -5.03 5.12
CA MET A 1 42.81 -4.11 4.33
C MET A 1 41.97 -2.86 4.09
N LYS A 2 42.39 -1.66 4.50
CA LYS A 2 41.65 -0.44 4.12
C LYS A 2 41.86 -0.26 2.62
N LEU A 3 40.78 -0.34 1.84
CA LEU A 3 40.81 0.09 0.43
C LEU A 3 41.32 1.53 0.37
N ASP A 4 42.18 1.82 -0.60
CA ASP A 4 42.51 3.21 -0.93
C ASP A 4 41.24 3.90 -1.43
N LEU A 5 40.82 4.97 -0.74
CA LEU A 5 39.62 5.71 -1.09
C LEU A 5 39.73 6.33 -2.48
N HIS A 6 40.93 6.71 -2.92
CA HIS A 6 41.13 7.25 -4.26
C HIS A 6 40.90 6.17 -5.33
N GLU A 7 41.48 4.98 -5.16
CA GLU A 7 41.25 3.84 -6.04
C GLU A 7 39.78 3.41 -6.08
N ALA A 8 39.11 3.31 -4.93
CA ALA A 8 37.70 2.95 -4.84
C ALA A 8 36.76 4.02 -5.44
N PHE A 9 37.16 5.30 -5.42
CA PHE A 9 36.40 6.36 -6.08
C PHE A 9 36.57 6.34 -7.60
N GLN A 10 37.77 6.03 -8.10
CA GLN A 10 38.03 5.89 -9.53
C GLN A 10 37.39 4.64 -10.13
N ASN A 11 37.31 3.57 -9.35
CA ASN A 11 36.75 2.27 -9.76
C ASN A 11 35.76 1.79 -8.69
N PRO A 12 34.57 2.42 -8.60
CA PRO A 12 33.56 2.03 -7.63
C PRO A 12 33.13 0.58 -7.86
N GLY A 13 32.99 -0.19 -6.79
CA GLY A 13 32.43 -1.54 -6.87
C GLY A 13 30.98 -1.52 -7.37
N HIS A 14 30.51 -2.65 -7.93
CA HIS A 14 29.15 -2.82 -8.47
C HIS A 14 28.05 -2.37 -7.51
N GLU A 15 28.34 -2.49 -6.21
CA GLU A 15 27.43 -2.15 -5.13
C GLU A 15 27.02 -0.66 -5.10
N PHE A 16 27.78 0.24 -5.75
CA PHE A 16 27.52 1.68 -5.87
C PHE A 16 26.87 2.08 -7.21
N SER A 17 26.61 1.11 -8.09
CA SER A 17 25.91 1.33 -9.35
C SER A 17 24.43 1.65 -9.11
N PRO A 18 23.78 2.50 -9.93
CA PRO A 18 22.33 2.66 -9.88
C PRO A 18 21.61 1.34 -10.15
N ILE A 19 20.43 1.19 -9.56
CA ILE A 19 19.55 0.03 -9.75
C ILE A 19 18.23 0.53 -10.36
N PRO A 20 18.13 0.64 -11.70
CA PRO A 20 16.91 1.11 -12.36
C PRO A 20 15.77 0.12 -12.21
N PHE A 21 14.55 0.66 -12.26
CA PHE A 21 13.37 -0.13 -12.58
C PHE A 21 13.43 -0.64 -14.01
N TRP A 22 13.37 -1.96 -14.15
CA TRP A 22 13.32 -2.62 -15.43
C TRP A 22 11.89 -3.12 -15.69
N PHE A 23 11.16 -2.34 -16.49
CA PHE A 23 9.77 -2.64 -16.82
C PHE A 23 9.65 -3.75 -17.86
N TRP A 24 9.01 -4.83 -17.47
CA TRP A 24 8.52 -5.86 -18.38
C TRP A 24 7.11 -5.51 -18.80
N ASN A 25 6.95 -5.07 -20.04
CA ASN A 25 5.71 -4.49 -20.58
C ASN A 25 5.44 -4.90 -22.03
N ASP A 26 6.03 -6.00 -22.49
CA ASP A 26 5.83 -6.56 -23.83
C ASP A 26 6.09 -8.08 -23.79
N GLN A 27 6.04 -8.73 -24.95
CA GLN A 27 6.40 -10.13 -25.13
C GLN A 27 7.79 -10.43 -24.55
N LEU A 28 7.81 -11.34 -23.57
CA LEU A 28 9.06 -11.79 -22.98
C LEU A 28 9.68 -12.89 -23.83
N THR A 29 10.99 -12.77 -24.07
CA THR A 29 11.83 -13.82 -24.67
C THR A 29 13.15 -13.90 -23.93
N ASN A 30 13.76 -15.09 -23.91
CA ASN A 30 15.03 -15.30 -23.23
C ASN A 30 16.16 -14.51 -23.89
N GLU A 31 16.12 -14.38 -25.23
CA GLU A 31 17.09 -13.61 -26.00
C GLU A 31 17.04 -12.13 -25.63
N GLU A 32 15.84 -11.54 -25.59
CA GLU A 32 15.69 -10.10 -25.30
C GLU A 32 16.03 -9.78 -23.85
N ILE A 33 15.60 -10.62 -22.90
CA ILE A 33 15.97 -10.50 -21.47
C ILE A 33 17.49 -10.46 -21.31
N LYS A 34 18.21 -11.40 -21.93
CA LYS A 34 19.67 -11.43 -21.86
C LYS A 34 20.28 -10.21 -22.54
N ARG A 35 19.82 -9.86 -23.75
CA ARG A 35 20.33 -8.71 -24.50
C ARG A 35 20.26 -7.42 -23.67
N GLN A 36 19.12 -7.16 -23.02
CA GLN A 36 18.93 -5.98 -22.17
C GLN A 36 19.80 -6.00 -20.91
N ILE A 37 20.01 -7.17 -20.29
CA ILE A 37 20.91 -7.34 -19.14
C ILE A 37 22.37 -7.05 -19.53
N HIS A 38 22.85 -7.61 -20.64
CA HIS A 38 24.20 -7.31 -21.15
C HIS A 38 24.33 -5.83 -21.54
N GLU A 39 23.29 -5.24 -22.12
CA GLU A 39 23.28 -3.82 -22.47
C GLU A 39 23.35 -2.90 -21.24
N MET A 40 22.74 -3.29 -20.11
CA MET A 40 22.88 -2.59 -18.83
C MET A 40 24.32 -2.69 -18.30
N ASP A 41 24.89 -3.89 -18.29
CA ASP A 41 26.25 -4.14 -17.79
C ASP A 41 27.32 -3.40 -18.61
N GLU A 42 27.22 -3.42 -19.95
CA GLU A 42 28.10 -2.66 -20.86
C GLU A 42 28.09 -1.15 -20.59
N LYS A 43 26.98 -0.62 -20.04
CA LYS A 43 26.81 0.79 -19.66
C LYS A 43 27.15 1.07 -18.19
N GLY A 44 27.65 0.08 -17.45
CA GLY A 44 28.02 0.21 -16.03
C GLY A 44 26.84 0.22 -15.06
N VAL A 45 25.68 -0.28 -15.49
CA VAL A 45 24.51 -0.51 -14.63
C VAL A 45 24.59 -1.95 -14.13
N ASN A 46 24.89 -2.15 -12.85
CA ASN A 46 25.17 -3.47 -12.27
C ASN A 46 24.03 -3.99 -11.39
N GLY A 47 22.80 -3.56 -11.64
CA GLY A 47 21.63 -4.16 -11.02
C GLY A 47 20.33 -3.65 -11.62
N PHE A 48 19.22 -4.25 -11.21
CA PHE A 48 17.87 -3.81 -11.61
C PHE A 48 16.81 -4.23 -10.59
N VAL A 49 15.71 -3.45 -10.54
CA VAL A 49 14.44 -3.88 -9.94
C VAL A 49 13.61 -4.49 -11.05
N LEU A 50 13.37 -5.80 -11.00
CA LEU A 50 12.55 -6.49 -12.01
C LEU A 50 11.08 -6.16 -11.75
N HIS A 51 10.44 -5.40 -12.63
CA HIS A 51 9.10 -4.89 -12.38
C HIS A 51 8.16 -5.21 -13.55
N PRO A 52 7.14 -6.08 -13.35
CA PRO A 52 6.13 -6.34 -14.37
C PRO A 52 5.15 -5.17 -14.48
N ARG A 53 4.78 -4.79 -15.70
CA ARG A 53 3.93 -3.64 -16.03
C ARG A 53 2.89 -4.02 -17.09
N ILE A 54 1.89 -3.14 -17.26
CA ILE A 54 0.92 -3.25 -18.34
C ILE A 54 1.60 -3.42 -19.70
N GLY A 55 1.18 -4.45 -20.45
CA GLY A 55 1.69 -4.77 -21.78
C GLY A 55 2.28 -6.18 -21.88
N ILE A 56 2.47 -6.86 -20.76
CA ILE A 56 2.74 -8.31 -20.77
C ILE A 56 1.57 -9.03 -21.47
N PRO A 57 1.84 -10.00 -22.37
CA PRO A 57 0.80 -10.80 -23.01
C PRO A 57 -0.06 -11.59 -22.02
N LYS A 58 -1.36 -11.75 -22.32
CA LYS A 58 -2.35 -12.42 -21.44
C LYS A 58 -2.03 -13.90 -21.18
N ASP A 59 -1.30 -14.55 -22.09
CA ASP A 59 -0.82 -15.93 -21.93
C ASP A 59 0.34 -16.04 -20.92
N ILE A 60 0.98 -14.93 -20.55
CA ILE A 60 1.95 -14.87 -19.46
C ILE A 60 1.25 -14.33 -18.21
N GLY A 61 0.77 -15.24 -17.37
CA GLY A 61 0.18 -14.90 -16.08
C GLY A 61 1.24 -14.56 -15.03
N TYR A 62 0.98 -13.55 -14.20
CA TYR A 62 1.83 -13.22 -13.05
C TYR A 62 2.07 -14.45 -12.16
N LEU A 63 3.33 -14.67 -11.77
CA LEU A 63 3.79 -15.79 -10.92
C LEU A 63 3.51 -17.22 -11.43
N THR A 64 3.03 -17.36 -12.67
CA THR A 64 2.95 -18.67 -13.33
C THR A 64 4.34 -19.24 -13.62
N ASP A 65 4.43 -20.54 -13.92
CA ASP A 65 5.70 -21.17 -14.28
C ASP A 65 6.36 -20.54 -15.50
N ALA A 66 5.57 -20.03 -16.46
CA ALA A 66 6.08 -19.29 -17.60
C ALA A 66 6.75 -17.98 -17.16
N PHE A 67 6.06 -17.17 -16.35
CA PHE A 67 6.61 -15.93 -15.79
C PHE A 67 7.89 -16.20 -14.96
N MET A 68 7.84 -17.19 -14.07
CA MET A 68 8.98 -17.56 -13.22
C MET A 68 10.14 -18.16 -14.01
N GLY A 69 9.87 -18.78 -15.16
CA GLY A 69 10.90 -19.19 -16.12
C GLY A 69 11.71 -18.00 -16.63
N TYR A 70 11.04 -16.90 -17.01
CA TYR A 70 11.71 -15.67 -17.43
C TYR A 70 12.48 -15.00 -16.28
N VAL A 71 11.89 -14.94 -15.09
CA VAL A 71 12.56 -14.41 -13.88
C VAL A 71 13.85 -15.19 -13.62
N LYS A 72 13.80 -16.52 -13.67
CA LYS A 72 14.97 -17.38 -13.50
C LYS A 72 16.04 -17.10 -14.55
N VAL A 73 15.67 -16.88 -15.81
CA VAL A 73 16.63 -16.51 -16.86
C VAL A 73 17.30 -15.18 -16.54
N ALA A 74 16.53 -14.17 -16.12
CA ALA A 74 17.07 -12.87 -15.76
C ALA A 74 18.06 -12.96 -14.58
N VAL A 75 17.67 -13.64 -13.50
CA VAL A 75 18.52 -13.80 -12.31
C VAL A 75 19.78 -14.60 -12.63
N GLN A 76 19.68 -15.69 -13.41
CA GLN A 76 20.86 -16.48 -13.78
C GLN A 76 21.80 -15.74 -14.73
N GLU A 77 21.29 -14.84 -15.56
CA GLU A 77 22.15 -13.99 -16.39
C GLU A 77 22.82 -12.89 -15.55
N ALA A 78 22.08 -12.23 -14.67
CA ALA A 78 22.61 -11.26 -13.70
C ALA A 78 23.74 -11.85 -12.84
N LYS A 79 23.58 -13.10 -12.37
CA LYS A 79 24.61 -13.84 -11.64
C LYS A 79 25.94 -13.93 -12.39
N LYS A 80 25.90 -14.23 -13.70
CA LYS A 80 27.13 -14.37 -14.52
C LYS A 80 27.91 -13.07 -14.62
N LEU A 81 27.21 -11.95 -14.56
CA LEU A 81 27.78 -10.60 -14.65
C LEU A 81 28.07 -9.99 -13.26
N GLY A 82 27.72 -10.69 -12.17
CA GLY A 82 27.86 -10.15 -10.82
C GLY A 82 26.93 -8.95 -10.55
N MET A 83 25.77 -8.91 -11.20
CA MET A 83 24.75 -7.88 -10.99
C MET A 83 23.85 -8.20 -9.80
N SER A 84 23.28 -7.16 -9.18
CA SER A 84 22.28 -7.28 -8.12
C SER A 84 20.85 -7.23 -8.68
N VAL A 85 19.97 -8.07 -8.15
CA VAL A 85 18.54 -8.11 -8.50
C VAL A 85 17.71 -7.77 -7.28
N ILE A 86 16.75 -6.88 -7.47
CA ILE A 86 15.66 -6.63 -6.53
C ILE A 86 14.39 -7.18 -7.17
N LEU A 87 13.71 -8.07 -6.44
CA LEU A 87 12.46 -8.67 -6.88
C LEU A 87 11.32 -7.78 -6.43
N TYR A 88 10.37 -7.53 -7.33
CA TYR A 88 9.23 -6.68 -7.04
C TYR A 88 8.04 -7.56 -6.60
N ASP A 89 7.45 -7.25 -5.44
CA ASP A 89 6.54 -8.16 -4.73
C ASP A 89 5.08 -8.16 -5.27
N GLU A 90 4.81 -7.39 -6.32
CA GLU A 90 3.47 -7.21 -6.88
C GLU A 90 3.44 -7.22 -8.43
N ALA A 91 2.26 -7.47 -8.98
CA ALA A 91 1.98 -7.30 -10.40
C ALA A 91 1.62 -5.85 -10.69
N MET A 92 2.61 -4.97 -10.71
CA MET A 92 2.45 -3.50 -10.74
C MET A 92 2.16 -2.95 -9.34
N TYR A 93 1.24 -2.03 -9.07
CA TYR A 93 1.16 -1.43 -7.72
C TYR A 93 -0.27 -0.96 -7.42
N PRO A 94 -0.65 -0.77 -6.15
CA PRO A 94 0.12 -0.95 -4.91
C PRO A 94 0.30 -2.40 -4.48
N SER A 95 1.32 -2.67 -3.68
CA SER A 95 1.66 -3.99 -3.16
C SER A 95 0.67 -4.51 -2.11
N GLY A 96 0.53 -5.84 -2.08
CA GLY A 96 -0.23 -6.57 -1.04
C GLY A 96 -1.37 -7.45 -1.55
N SER A 97 -1.62 -7.47 -2.86
CA SER A 97 -2.79 -8.16 -3.43
C SER A 97 -2.44 -9.29 -4.39
N ALA A 98 -1.19 -9.36 -4.85
CA ALA A 98 -0.66 -10.33 -5.81
C ALA A 98 -1.52 -10.42 -7.08
N LYS A 99 -1.76 -9.31 -7.76
CA LYS A 99 -2.69 -9.21 -8.91
C LYS A 99 -4.11 -9.68 -8.57
N GLY A 100 -4.58 -9.37 -7.35
CA GLY A 100 -5.87 -9.83 -6.83
C GLY A 100 -5.94 -11.33 -6.51
N MET A 101 -4.83 -12.07 -6.57
CA MET A 101 -4.80 -13.50 -6.23
C MET A 101 -5.11 -13.76 -4.76
N VAL A 102 -4.82 -12.81 -3.86
CA VAL A 102 -5.17 -12.90 -2.43
C VAL A 102 -6.69 -12.99 -2.26
N VAL A 103 -7.42 -12.07 -2.90
CA VAL A 103 -8.90 -12.05 -2.89
C VAL A 103 -9.47 -13.28 -3.62
N LYS A 104 -8.84 -13.71 -4.71
CA LYS A 104 -9.24 -14.95 -5.40
C LYS A 104 -9.09 -16.19 -4.51
N ARG A 105 -8.05 -16.24 -3.66
CA ARG A 105 -7.83 -17.34 -2.71
C ARG A 105 -8.93 -17.37 -1.64
N ASN A 106 -9.32 -16.20 -1.15
CA ASN A 106 -10.45 -16.07 -0.22
C ASN A 106 -11.12 -14.69 -0.38
N PRO A 107 -12.38 -14.62 -0.84
CA PRO A 107 -13.08 -13.34 -1.03
C PRO A 107 -13.15 -12.46 0.22
N SER A 108 -13.11 -13.04 1.42
CA SER A 108 -13.10 -12.27 2.67
C SER A 108 -11.78 -11.55 2.95
N PHE A 109 -10.75 -11.76 2.13
CA PHE A 109 -9.49 -11.03 2.17
C PHE A 109 -9.48 -9.77 1.30
N ALA A 110 -10.59 -9.43 0.63
CA ALA A 110 -10.72 -8.12 -0.04
C ALA A 110 -10.57 -6.98 0.98
N SER A 111 -9.98 -5.87 0.56
CA SER A 111 -9.83 -4.67 1.40
C SER A 111 -11.18 -4.18 1.90
N ARG A 112 -11.23 -3.85 3.19
CA ARG A 112 -12.44 -3.43 3.89
C ARG A 112 -12.26 -2.04 4.47
N GLY A 113 -13.39 -1.41 4.78
CA GLY A 113 -13.40 -0.13 5.46
C GLY A 113 -14.72 0.15 6.13
N LEU A 114 -14.69 1.15 7.00
CA LEU A 114 -15.84 1.64 7.73
C LEU A 114 -16.49 2.76 6.92
N GLN A 115 -17.80 2.67 6.74
CA GLN A 115 -18.65 3.72 6.19
C GLN A 115 -19.68 4.15 7.24
N VAL A 116 -20.20 5.37 7.10
CA VAL A 116 -21.33 5.85 7.88
C VAL A 116 -22.52 6.09 6.96
N ILE A 117 -23.70 5.61 7.35
CA ILE A 117 -24.97 5.93 6.71
C ILE A 117 -25.77 6.80 7.66
N GLU A 118 -26.21 7.97 7.17
CA GLU A 118 -27.16 8.83 7.87
C GLU A 118 -28.59 8.39 7.55
N LEU A 119 -29.35 8.07 8.59
CA LEU A 119 -30.78 7.82 8.53
C LEU A 119 -31.52 8.97 9.21
N PRO A 120 -32.64 9.45 8.64
CA PRO A 120 -33.44 10.49 9.29
C PRO A 120 -34.03 9.94 10.60
N CYS A 121 -34.21 10.82 11.59
CA CYS A 121 -34.97 10.49 12.78
C CYS A 121 -36.43 10.93 12.59
N GLU A 122 -37.36 9.97 12.50
CA GLU A 122 -38.79 10.22 12.44
C GLU A 122 -39.50 9.60 13.65
N VAL A 123 -40.38 10.36 14.29
CA VAL A 123 -41.11 9.91 15.50
C VAL A 123 -41.92 8.66 15.20
N GLU A 124 -41.85 7.65 16.08
CA GLU A 124 -42.57 6.37 15.97
C GLU A 124 -42.24 5.54 14.73
N LYS A 125 -41.16 5.86 14.00
CA LYS A 125 -40.75 5.12 12.80
C LYS A 125 -39.52 4.26 13.06
N GLU A 126 -39.61 3.02 12.61
CA GLU A 126 -38.46 2.13 12.48
C GLU A 126 -37.77 2.35 11.15
N HIS A 127 -36.44 2.38 11.17
CA HIS A 127 -35.59 2.46 10.00
C HIS A 127 -34.84 1.15 9.83
N THR A 128 -34.90 0.57 8.64
CA THR A 128 -34.07 -0.57 8.26
C THR A 128 -32.72 -0.06 7.77
N ILE A 129 -31.65 -0.66 8.27
CA ILE A 129 -30.29 -0.42 7.81
C ILE A 129 -30.04 -1.38 6.64
N ASP A 130 -29.89 -0.84 5.44
CA ASP A 130 -29.63 -1.63 4.25
C ASP A 130 -28.20 -2.20 4.28
N LEU A 131 -28.10 -3.50 4.56
CA LEU A 131 -26.84 -4.25 4.60
C LEU A 131 -26.84 -5.31 3.50
N THR A 132 -25.73 -5.44 2.79
CA THR A 132 -25.46 -6.61 1.95
C THR A 132 -25.03 -7.81 2.82
N GLU A 133 -24.99 -9.01 2.24
CA GLU A 133 -24.53 -10.21 2.95
C GLU A 133 -23.07 -10.12 3.44
N GLU A 134 -22.27 -9.25 2.82
CA GLU A 134 -20.85 -9.05 3.15
C GLU A 134 -20.63 -7.90 4.14
N ASP A 135 -21.67 -7.14 4.46
CA ASP A 135 -21.60 -6.00 5.36
C ASP A 135 -21.74 -6.44 6.82
N ARG A 136 -21.10 -5.69 7.71
CA ARG A 136 -21.18 -5.90 9.16
C ARG A 136 -21.56 -4.60 9.82
N LEU A 137 -22.68 -4.60 10.54
CA LEU A 137 -23.07 -3.47 11.37
C LEU A 137 -22.14 -3.40 12.59
N ILE A 138 -21.42 -2.30 12.72
CA ILE A 138 -20.41 -2.09 13.75
C ILE A 138 -21.02 -1.34 14.95
N ALA A 139 -21.73 -0.26 14.69
CA ALA A 139 -22.40 0.52 15.73
C ALA A 139 -23.55 1.36 15.16
N VAL A 140 -24.49 1.74 16.02
CA VAL A 140 -25.51 2.72 15.69
C VAL A 140 -25.56 3.79 16.78
N PHE A 141 -25.67 5.05 16.37
CA PHE A 141 -25.80 6.18 17.29
C PHE A 141 -26.97 7.08 16.87
N ALA A 142 -27.60 7.74 17.82
CA ALA A 142 -28.42 8.92 17.58
C ALA A 142 -27.68 10.16 18.07
N ALA A 143 -27.81 11.26 17.34
CA ALA A 143 -27.23 12.55 17.73
C ALA A 143 -28.03 13.71 17.13
N GLU A 144 -27.97 14.87 17.78
CA GLU A 144 -28.44 16.12 17.23
C GLU A 144 -27.36 16.71 16.30
N LYS A 145 -27.75 17.01 15.06
CA LYS A 145 -26.89 17.53 14.00
C LYS A 145 -26.99 19.05 13.97
N VAL A 146 -25.93 19.72 14.42
CA VAL A 146 -25.83 21.18 14.52
C VAL A 146 -25.49 21.80 13.15
N ALA A 147 -24.64 21.12 12.37
CA ALA A 147 -24.29 21.49 11.00
C ALA A 147 -24.00 20.24 10.16
N GLU A 148 -23.70 20.41 8.87
CA GLU A 148 -23.54 19.27 7.95
C GLU A 148 -22.48 18.25 8.41
N ASN A 149 -21.41 18.72 9.06
CA ASN A 149 -20.32 17.90 9.57
C ASN A 149 -20.09 18.09 11.09
N GLU A 150 -21.12 18.46 11.84
CA GLU A 150 -21.01 18.79 13.28
C GLU A 150 -22.20 18.22 14.08
N LEU A 151 -21.89 17.57 15.21
CA LEU A 151 -22.86 16.98 16.13
C LEU A 151 -22.75 17.66 17.51
N GLU A 152 -23.88 17.80 18.19
CA GLU A 152 -23.90 18.23 19.60
C GLU A 152 -23.32 17.10 20.48
N PRO A 153 -22.16 17.28 21.14
CA PRO A 153 -21.43 16.18 21.77
C PRO A 153 -22.22 15.47 22.87
N ASP A 154 -22.97 16.24 23.67
CA ASP A 154 -23.75 15.72 24.79
C ASP A 154 -25.03 15.00 24.35
N SER A 155 -25.41 15.12 23.07
CA SER A 155 -26.57 14.47 22.47
C SER A 155 -26.31 13.03 22.00
N ILE A 156 -25.04 12.66 21.82
CA ILE A 156 -24.62 11.40 21.18
C ILE A 156 -24.98 10.22 22.08
N GLN A 157 -25.84 9.34 21.56
CA GLN A 157 -26.36 8.18 22.28
C GLN A 157 -26.18 6.92 21.43
N GLU A 158 -25.54 5.91 22.01
CA GLU A 158 -25.45 4.59 21.38
C GLU A 158 -26.82 3.90 21.38
N LEU A 159 -27.16 3.26 20.27
CA LEU A 159 -28.39 2.51 20.09
C LEU A 159 -28.09 1.03 19.91
N GLU A 160 -28.94 0.19 20.48
CA GLU A 160 -28.93 -1.25 20.25
C GLU A 160 -29.95 -1.58 19.15
N PRO A 161 -29.51 -1.91 17.92
CA PRO A 161 -30.41 -2.31 16.85
C PRO A 161 -31.02 -3.68 17.15
N HIS A 162 -32.27 -3.89 16.74
CA HIS A 162 -32.90 -5.21 16.75
C HIS A 162 -32.81 -5.79 15.34
N GLU A 163 -31.98 -6.81 15.15
CA GLU A 163 -31.63 -7.32 13.81
C GLU A 163 -30.99 -6.23 12.94
N GLN A 164 -31.69 -5.75 11.90
CA GLN A 164 -31.26 -4.66 11.02
C GLN A 164 -32.14 -3.43 11.17
N THR A 165 -33.06 -3.41 12.14
CA THR A 165 -33.92 -2.26 12.38
C THR A 165 -33.44 -1.47 13.59
N VAL A 166 -33.56 -0.15 13.48
CA VAL A 166 -33.29 0.78 14.56
C VAL A 166 -34.42 1.78 14.66
N ARG A 167 -34.76 2.12 15.90
CA ARG A 167 -35.69 3.18 16.23
C ARG A 167 -35.07 4.07 17.28
N PHE A 168 -35.25 5.37 17.11
CA PHE A 168 -34.93 6.37 18.10
C PHE A 168 -36.04 7.41 18.13
N ASP A 169 -36.63 7.63 19.30
CA ASP A 169 -37.66 8.65 19.49
C ASP A 169 -36.95 9.94 19.94
N ALA A 170 -36.70 10.85 18.98
CA ALA A 170 -36.02 12.11 19.26
C ALA A 170 -36.74 12.93 20.36
N PRO A 171 -35.98 13.57 21.27
CA PRO A 171 -36.53 14.53 22.21
C PRO A 171 -37.37 15.62 21.53
N GLN A 172 -38.45 16.06 22.20
CA GLN A 172 -39.29 17.15 21.67
C GLN A 172 -38.49 18.45 21.60
N GLY A 173 -38.41 19.05 20.41
CA GLY A 173 -37.67 20.28 20.14
C GLY A 173 -37.57 20.60 18.65
N ASP A 174 -36.85 21.65 18.31
CA ASP A 174 -36.49 22.05 16.94
C ASP A 174 -35.16 21.46 16.45
N GLY A 175 -34.45 20.72 17.31
CA GLY A 175 -33.20 20.04 17.00
C GLY A 175 -33.34 19.03 15.86
N ARG A 176 -32.36 19.02 14.95
CA ARG A 176 -32.32 18.08 13.83
C ARG A 176 -31.61 16.80 14.26
N TRP A 177 -32.37 15.75 14.57
CA TRP A 177 -31.81 14.46 14.95
C TRP A 177 -31.51 13.56 13.75
N VAL A 178 -30.40 12.82 13.85
CA VAL A 178 -29.97 11.81 12.87
C VAL A 178 -29.61 10.51 13.58
N ILE A 179 -29.84 9.39 12.88
CA ILE A 179 -29.32 8.09 13.27
C ILE A 179 -28.12 7.78 12.36
N LEU A 180 -26.98 7.44 12.97
CA LEU A 180 -25.72 7.14 12.30
C LEU A 180 -25.45 5.65 12.41
N ALA A 181 -25.54 4.93 11.28
CA ALA A 181 -25.17 3.52 11.21
C ALA A 181 -23.75 3.37 10.66
N PHE A 182 -22.85 2.80 11.47
CA PHE A 182 -21.46 2.53 11.10
C PHE A 182 -21.33 1.09 10.63
N ILE A 183 -20.87 0.91 9.39
CA ILE A 183 -20.89 -0.37 8.70
C ILE A 183 -19.49 -0.68 8.17
N GLU A 184 -18.98 -1.85 8.48
CA GLU A 184 -17.80 -2.39 7.80
C GLU A 184 -18.24 -3.07 6.51
N THR A 185 -17.78 -2.55 5.38
CA THR A 185 -18.08 -3.04 4.02
C THR A 185 -16.78 -3.34 3.29
N ASN A 186 -16.86 -4.11 2.20
CA ASN A 186 -15.83 -4.10 1.17
C ASN A 186 -15.59 -2.67 0.66
N SER A 187 -14.33 -2.27 0.55
CA SER A 187 -13.94 -0.94 0.07
C SER A 187 -14.19 -0.75 -1.42
N GLY A 188 -14.22 -1.86 -2.18
CA GLY A 188 -14.30 -1.84 -3.63
C GLY A 188 -13.03 -1.30 -4.30
N GLY A 189 -11.92 -1.19 -3.56
CA GLY A 189 -10.65 -0.74 -4.10
C GLY A 189 -9.97 -1.78 -4.98
N ASN A 190 -9.04 -1.31 -5.78
CA ASN A 190 -8.31 -2.09 -6.76
C ASN A 190 -6.81 -1.78 -6.69
N ILE A 191 -6.03 -2.61 -7.38
CA ILE A 191 -4.64 -2.34 -7.74
C ILE A 191 -4.50 -2.28 -9.26
N ARG A 192 -3.37 -1.79 -9.76
CA ARG A 192 -3.06 -1.85 -11.20
C ARG A 192 -2.55 -3.23 -11.54
N GLY A 193 -2.99 -3.81 -12.65
CA GLY A 193 -2.53 -5.10 -13.17
C GLY A 193 -1.48 -4.98 -14.28
N ILE A 194 -1.13 -6.12 -14.87
CA ILE A 194 -0.05 -6.22 -15.87
C ILE A 194 -0.56 -6.48 -17.29
N HIS A 195 -1.86 -6.70 -17.47
CA HIS A 195 -2.49 -6.92 -18.76
C HIS A 195 -3.37 -5.73 -19.14
N PHE A 196 -3.57 -5.49 -20.44
CA PHE A 196 -4.51 -4.46 -20.91
C PHE A 196 -5.94 -4.75 -20.42
N GLY A 197 -6.61 -3.73 -19.88
CA GLY A 197 -7.91 -3.82 -19.23
C GLY A 197 -7.83 -3.92 -17.70
N GLU A 198 -6.64 -3.95 -17.12
CA GLU A 198 -6.39 -4.10 -15.69
C GLU A 198 -5.78 -2.84 -15.03
N ASP A 199 -5.72 -1.71 -15.73
CA ASP A 199 -5.19 -0.46 -15.19
C ASP A 199 -6.23 0.30 -14.31
N ASP A 200 -5.82 1.41 -13.71
CA ASP A 200 -6.66 2.28 -12.88
C ASP A 200 -7.98 2.65 -13.58
N GLY A 201 -9.09 2.27 -12.95
CA GLY A 201 -10.44 2.55 -13.44
C GLY A 201 -10.88 1.69 -14.64
N GLU A 202 -10.07 0.71 -15.05
CA GLU A 202 -10.45 -0.25 -16.08
C GLU A 202 -11.29 -1.41 -15.50
N GLU A 203 -12.08 -2.06 -16.34
CA GLU A 203 -13.09 -3.07 -15.97
C GLU A 203 -12.51 -4.28 -15.21
N HIS A 204 -11.25 -4.63 -15.49
CA HIS A 204 -10.61 -5.82 -14.92
C HIS A 204 -9.46 -5.48 -13.98
N ALA A 205 -9.42 -4.25 -13.45
CA ALA A 205 -8.48 -3.87 -12.39
C ALA A 205 -8.57 -4.87 -11.22
N PRO A 206 -7.48 -5.53 -10.82
CA PRO A 206 -7.54 -6.54 -9.78
C PRO A 206 -7.98 -5.96 -8.43
N PRO A 207 -8.79 -6.68 -7.63
CA PRO A 207 -9.23 -6.19 -6.33
C PRO A 207 -8.06 -6.08 -5.35
N SER A 208 -8.08 -5.05 -4.50
CA SER A 208 -7.11 -4.90 -3.41
C SER A 208 -7.42 -5.82 -2.23
N ALA A 209 -6.38 -6.23 -1.51
CA ALA A 209 -6.49 -7.08 -0.32
C ALA A 209 -6.47 -6.26 0.99
N ASP A 210 -7.02 -6.83 2.06
CA ASP A 210 -7.04 -6.24 3.39
C ASP A 210 -5.66 -6.32 4.07
N LEU A 211 -4.92 -5.22 3.99
CA LEU A 211 -3.58 -5.10 4.57
C LEU A 211 -3.58 -5.07 6.11
N LEU A 212 -4.74 -4.94 6.75
CA LEU A 212 -4.89 -4.95 8.20
C LEU A 212 -5.31 -6.33 8.74
N ASN A 213 -5.56 -7.29 7.84
CA ASN A 213 -5.89 -8.68 8.15
C ASN A 213 -4.65 -9.59 8.02
N PRO A 214 -4.17 -10.20 9.12
CA PRO A 214 -2.97 -11.01 9.12
C PRO A 214 -3.08 -12.27 8.25
N GLU A 215 -4.28 -12.83 8.09
CA GLU A 215 -4.48 -14.00 7.23
C GLU A 215 -4.41 -13.60 5.74
N ALA A 216 -4.85 -12.39 5.40
CA ALA A 216 -4.72 -11.85 4.04
C ALA A 216 -3.25 -11.55 3.70
N VAL A 217 -2.50 -10.91 4.62
CA VAL A 217 -1.06 -10.66 4.42
C VAL A 217 -0.27 -11.97 4.39
N LYS A 218 -0.60 -12.95 5.23
CA LYS A 218 0.01 -14.27 5.15
C LYS A 218 -0.24 -14.89 3.77
N ALA A 219 -1.48 -14.83 3.26
CA ALA A 219 -1.80 -15.32 1.93
C ALA A 219 -1.02 -14.60 0.83
N TYR A 220 -0.76 -13.30 0.99
CA TYR A 220 0.09 -12.53 0.08
C TYR A 220 1.54 -13.05 0.08
N ILE A 221 2.17 -13.21 1.25
CA ILE A 221 3.53 -13.77 1.38
C ILE A 221 3.59 -15.19 0.77
N ASP A 222 2.62 -16.04 1.09
CA ASP A 222 2.52 -17.40 0.55
C ASP A 222 2.38 -17.44 -0.98
N LEU A 223 1.77 -16.41 -1.58
CA LEU A 223 1.56 -16.32 -3.02
C LEU A 223 2.78 -15.77 -3.76
N THR A 224 3.44 -14.76 -3.18
CA THR A 224 4.48 -13.97 -3.85
C THR A 224 5.87 -14.39 -3.38
N HIS A 225 6.19 -14.12 -2.12
CA HIS A 225 7.52 -14.30 -1.54
C HIS A 225 7.96 -15.76 -1.59
N GLU A 226 7.10 -16.68 -1.14
CA GLU A 226 7.36 -18.13 -1.21
C GLU A 226 7.55 -18.60 -2.66
N ARG A 227 6.75 -18.08 -3.60
CA ARG A 227 6.85 -18.47 -5.01
C ARG A 227 8.18 -18.04 -5.64
N TYR A 228 8.67 -16.85 -5.28
CA TYR A 228 10.00 -16.38 -5.68
C TYR A 228 11.10 -17.21 -5.04
N TYR A 229 10.99 -17.48 -3.73
CA TYR A 229 11.98 -18.28 -3.00
C TYR A 229 12.08 -19.70 -3.55
N ASP A 230 10.96 -20.39 -3.76
CA ASP A 230 10.92 -21.73 -4.38
C ASP A 230 11.69 -21.81 -5.71
N ALA A 231 11.62 -20.74 -6.51
CA ALA A 231 12.28 -20.68 -7.81
C ALA A 231 13.76 -20.27 -7.76
N LEU A 232 14.17 -19.53 -6.73
CA LEU A 232 15.40 -18.74 -6.73
C LEU A 232 16.22 -18.82 -5.44
N GLN A 233 15.86 -19.65 -4.46
CA GLN A 233 16.49 -19.71 -3.12
C GLN A 233 18.03 -19.75 -3.15
N ASP A 234 18.65 -20.44 -4.11
CA ASP A 234 20.11 -20.53 -4.25
C ASP A 234 20.78 -19.18 -4.56
N GLU A 235 20.02 -18.18 -4.98
CA GLU A 235 20.46 -16.84 -5.37
C GLU A 235 20.15 -15.77 -4.31
N PHE A 236 19.37 -16.10 -3.28
CA PHE A 236 19.02 -15.18 -2.21
C PHE A 236 20.26 -14.84 -1.35
N GLY A 237 20.41 -13.56 -1.02
CA GLY A 237 21.56 -13.02 -0.30
C GLY A 237 22.84 -12.93 -1.15
N GLN A 238 22.78 -13.31 -2.42
CA GLN A 238 23.87 -13.23 -3.38
C GLN A 238 23.45 -12.32 -4.55
N THR A 239 22.82 -12.91 -5.57
CA THR A 239 22.34 -12.19 -6.75
C THR A 239 21.05 -11.44 -6.43
N VAL A 240 20.12 -12.07 -5.73
CA VAL A 240 18.90 -11.43 -5.23
C VAL A 240 19.20 -10.81 -3.88
N ILE A 241 19.11 -9.49 -3.79
CA ILE A 241 19.50 -8.74 -2.58
C ILE A 241 18.31 -8.20 -1.78
N ALA A 242 17.13 -8.08 -2.39
CA ALA A 242 15.97 -7.50 -1.75
C ALA A 242 14.64 -7.85 -2.43
N MET A 243 13.55 -7.76 -1.65
CA MET A 243 12.17 -7.61 -2.15
C MET A 243 11.78 -6.13 -2.08
N PHE A 244 11.16 -5.62 -3.14
CA PHE A 244 10.63 -4.25 -3.23
C PHE A 244 9.12 -4.26 -3.00
N THR A 245 8.65 -3.48 -2.03
CA THR A 245 7.24 -3.24 -1.73
C THR A 245 6.87 -1.78 -2.05
N ASP A 246 5.75 -1.57 -2.74
CA ASP A 246 5.44 -0.30 -3.42
C ASP A 246 4.06 0.25 -3.03
N GLU A 247 4.03 1.46 -2.47
CA GLU A 247 2.87 2.24 -2.05
C GLU A 247 1.67 1.45 -1.46
N PRO A 248 1.83 0.57 -0.45
CA PRO A 248 0.69 -0.22 0.05
C PRO A 248 -0.51 0.65 0.45
N ASP A 249 -1.66 0.43 -0.18
CA ASP A 249 -2.89 1.20 0.02
C ASP A 249 -3.93 0.37 0.79
N ILE A 250 -4.32 0.85 1.97
CA ILE A 250 -5.14 0.09 2.92
C ILE A 250 -6.54 -0.20 2.38
N VAL A 251 -7.14 0.77 1.68
CA VAL A 251 -8.50 0.62 1.12
C VAL A 251 -8.48 0.37 -0.39
N GLY A 252 -7.29 0.44 -1.00
CA GLY A 252 -7.09 0.26 -2.43
C GLY A 252 -7.44 1.50 -3.23
N ARG A 253 -6.93 1.53 -4.47
CA ARG A 253 -7.18 2.61 -5.40
C ARG A 253 -8.64 2.61 -5.84
N ASN A 254 -9.21 3.79 -6.04
CA ASN A 254 -10.61 3.95 -6.46
C ASN A 254 -11.64 3.32 -5.49
N ALA A 255 -11.28 3.20 -4.20
CA ALA A 255 -12.22 2.77 -3.17
C ALA A 255 -13.44 3.70 -3.08
N LYS A 256 -14.52 3.17 -2.49
CA LYS A 256 -15.75 3.93 -2.19
C LYS A 256 -15.43 5.25 -1.48
N GLU A 257 -16.10 6.32 -1.91
CA GLU A 257 -15.91 7.64 -1.33
C GLU A 257 -16.24 7.68 0.16
N GLY A 258 -15.42 8.38 0.96
CA GLY A 258 -15.65 8.58 2.39
C GLY A 258 -15.39 7.36 3.28
N ILE A 259 -14.98 6.22 2.70
CA ILE A 259 -14.63 5.03 3.46
C ILE A 259 -13.32 5.25 4.24
N LYS A 260 -13.26 4.74 5.47
CA LYS A 260 -12.07 4.81 6.32
C LYS A 260 -11.50 3.41 6.59
N PRO A 261 -10.18 3.23 6.73
CA PRO A 261 -9.56 1.94 7.04
C PRO A 261 -10.21 1.16 8.20
N TRP A 262 -10.62 -0.08 7.97
CA TRP A 262 -11.20 -0.92 9.02
C TRP A 262 -11.11 -2.39 8.66
N THR A 263 -11.04 -3.27 9.66
CA THR A 263 -10.92 -4.72 9.44
C THR A 263 -11.56 -5.52 10.58
N GLY A 264 -11.80 -6.81 10.32
CA GLY A 264 -11.96 -7.83 11.36
C GLY A 264 -13.32 -7.93 12.02
N GLY A 265 -14.34 -7.19 11.60
CA GLY A 265 -15.72 -7.30 12.10
C GLY A 265 -15.89 -6.93 13.58
N SER A 266 -14.82 -6.47 14.24
CA SER A 266 -14.79 -6.26 15.68
C SER A 266 -13.95 -5.05 16.04
N PHE A 267 -14.31 -4.44 17.17
CA PHE A 267 -13.56 -3.33 17.76
C PHE A 267 -12.23 -3.75 18.39
N ALA A 268 -11.98 -5.06 18.52
CA ALA A 268 -10.87 -5.59 19.31
C ALA A 268 -9.51 -5.00 18.88
N TRP A 269 -9.28 -4.84 17.57
CA TRP A 269 -8.03 -4.25 17.09
C TRP A 269 -7.93 -2.75 17.43
N TYR A 270 -9.04 -2.00 17.39
CA TYR A 270 -9.05 -0.58 17.70
C TYR A 270 -8.91 -0.33 19.22
N GLU A 271 -9.56 -1.16 20.03
CA GLU A 271 -9.47 -1.15 21.50
C GLU A 271 -8.05 -1.45 22.00
N GLN A 272 -7.30 -2.33 21.31
CA GLN A 272 -5.89 -2.60 21.62
C GLN A 272 -5.02 -1.33 21.56
N TYR A 273 -5.42 -0.34 20.77
CA TYR A 273 -4.74 0.96 20.65
C TYR A 273 -5.45 2.09 21.39
N GLY A 274 -6.34 1.75 22.34
CA GLY A 274 -7.04 2.70 23.21
C GLY A 274 -8.26 3.36 22.56
N GLY A 275 -8.65 2.92 21.37
CA GLY A 275 -9.90 3.32 20.71
C GLY A 275 -11.13 2.81 21.45
N LYS A 276 -12.26 3.48 21.24
CA LYS A 276 -13.56 3.10 21.84
C LYS A 276 -14.65 3.14 20.80
N LYS A 277 -15.72 2.38 21.01
CA LYS A 277 -16.93 2.43 20.16
C LYS A 277 -17.51 3.85 20.09
N SER A 278 -17.51 4.59 21.20
CA SER A 278 -17.97 5.99 21.27
C SER A 278 -17.16 6.97 20.42
N ASP A 279 -15.99 6.58 19.91
CA ASP A 279 -15.14 7.43 19.07
C ASP A 279 -15.68 7.54 17.63
N LEU A 280 -16.52 6.59 17.18
CA LEU A 280 -16.91 6.47 15.78
C LEU A 280 -17.57 7.72 15.17
N PRO A 281 -18.51 8.42 15.86
CA PRO A 281 -19.06 9.67 15.34
C PRO A 281 -18.01 10.72 15.04
N ALA A 282 -16.97 10.83 15.88
CA ALA A 282 -15.89 11.80 15.72
C ALA A 282 -15.05 11.56 14.46
N LEU A 283 -15.09 10.36 13.86
CA LEU A 283 -14.32 10.06 12.66
C LEU A 283 -14.85 10.81 11.42
N TRP A 284 -16.16 11.10 11.36
CA TRP A 284 -16.78 11.85 10.26
C TRP A 284 -17.24 13.25 10.69
N TYR A 285 -17.72 13.41 11.92
CA TYR A 285 -18.27 14.67 12.40
C TYR A 285 -17.34 15.35 13.41
N ASP A 286 -17.46 16.67 13.53
CA ASP A 286 -16.94 17.40 14.68
C ASP A 286 -17.88 17.17 15.87
N VAL A 287 -17.31 16.68 16.97
CA VAL A 287 -17.95 16.41 18.27
C VAL A 287 -17.28 17.25 19.37
N GLY A 288 -16.78 18.43 19.03
CA GLY A 288 -16.21 19.39 19.97
C GLY A 288 -14.73 19.13 20.30
N ILE A 289 -14.34 19.41 21.55
CA ILE A 289 -12.92 19.49 21.95
C ILE A 289 -12.15 18.16 21.79
N GLU A 290 -12.85 17.03 21.83
CA GLU A 290 -12.24 15.70 21.72
C GLU A 290 -12.02 15.24 20.26
N THR A 291 -12.64 15.89 19.27
CA THR A 291 -12.60 15.47 17.86
C THR A 291 -11.17 15.21 17.37
N ALA A 292 -10.27 16.17 17.60
CA ALA A 292 -8.89 16.07 17.14
C ALA A 292 -8.12 14.96 17.88
N SER A 293 -8.39 14.75 19.17
CA SER A 293 -7.73 13.72 19.99
C SER A 293 -8.13 12.32 19.52
N ILE A 294 -9.42 12.14 19.21
CA ILE A 294 -10.00 10.88 18.75
C ILE A 294 -9.51 10.52 17.34
N ARG A 295 -9.56 11.47 16.39
CA ARG A 295 -9.09 11.23 15.02
C ARG A 295 -7.62 10.83 14.98
N LYS A 296 -6.79 11.54 15.75
CA LYS A 296 -5.36 11.20 15.90
C LYS A 296 -5.16 9.79 16.47
N ARG A 297 -5.94 9.39 17.48
CA ARG A 297 -5.88 8.04 18.05
C ARG A 297 -6.25 6.97 17.03
N TYR A 298 -7.29 7.22 16.23
CA TYR A 298 -7.70 6.34 15.14
C TYR A 298 -6.62 6.21 14.07
N GLU A 299 -6.05 7.31 13.60
CA GLU A 299 -4.93 7.32 12.64
C GLU A 299 -3.74 6.52 13.18
N GLN A 300 -3.39 6.72 14.46
CA GLN A 300 -2.33 5.96 15.12
C GLN A 300 -2.65 4.46 15.21
N ALA A 301 -3.88 4.08 15.52
CA ALA A 301 -4.29 2.68 15.59
C ALA A 301 -4.19 1.99 14.22
N VAL A 302 -4.69 2.65 13.16
CA VAL A 302 -4.59 2.16 11.78
C VAL A 302 -3.12 2.00 11.38
N TYR A 303 -2.31 3.01 11.68
CA TYR A 303 -0.87 3.02 11.40
C TYR A 303 -0.13 1.86 12.09
N GLN A 304 -0.33 1.68 13.39
CA GLN A 304 0.31 0.60 14.16
C GLN A 304 -0.17 -0.77 13.69
N ARG A 305 -1.44 -0.88 13.31
CA ARG A 305 -1.99 -2.11 12.73
C ARG A 305 -1.33 -2.44 11.40
N LEU A 306 -1.22 -1.48 10.48
CA LEU A 306 -0.53 -1.66 9.19
C LEU A 306 0.94 -2.03 9.41
N SER A 307 1.63 -1.32 10.30
CA SER A 307 3.02 -1.59 10.67
C SER A 307 3.23 -3.04 11.13
N THR A 308 2.39 -3.53 12.03
CA THR A 308 2.50 -4.88 12.64
C THR A 308 2.01 -6.00 11.71
N VAL A 309 1.00 -5.73 10.90
CA VAL A 309 0.34 -6.77 10.08
C VAL A 309 0.98 -6.90 8.70
N TYR A 310 1.37 -5.79 8.09
CA TYR A 310 1.91 -5.76 6.74
C TYR A 310 3.44 -5.71 6.73
N TYR A 311 4.02 -4.64 7.27
CA TYR A 311 5.45 -4.41 7.12
C TYR A 311 6.31 -5.33 7.98
N GLU A 312 5.94 -5.59 9.23
CA GLU A 312 6.74 -6.45 10.12
C GLU A 312 6.89 -7.88 9.57
N PRO A 313 5.83 -8.58 9.12
CA PRO A 313 5.97 -9.94 8.58
C PRO A 313 6.78 -9.98 7.29
N LEU A 314 6.62 -9.01 6.38
CA LEU A 314 7.43 -8.90 5.16
C LEU A 314 8.91 -8.71 5.50
N SER A 315 9.21 -7.83 6.45
CA SER A 315 10.57 -7.55 6.92
C SER A 315 11.22 -8.79 7.54
N ARG A 316 10.50 -9.44 8.46
CA ARG A 316 10.97 -10.66 9.11
C ARG A 316 11.24 -11.76 8.09
N TRP A 317 10.32 -11.95 7.14
CA TRP A 317 10.50 -12.92 6.07
C TRP A 317 11.76 -12.62 5.26
N CYS A 318 11.99 -11.36 4.85
CA CYS A 318 13.20 -10.99 4.12
C CYS A 318 14.48 -11.28 4.92
N GLU A 319 14.52 -10.89 6.21
CA GLU A 319 15.67 -11.15 7.09
C GLU A 319 15.94 -12.64 7.28
N GLU A 320 14.90 -13.45 7.49
CA GLU A 320 15.01 -14.92 7.64
C GLU A 320 15.55 -15.59 6.37
N HIS A 321 15.30 -15.00 5.19
CA HIS A 321 15.77 -15.48 3.89
C HIS A 321 17.04 -14.77 3.39
N GLY A 322 17.71 -13.98 4.26
CA GLY A 322 19.01 -13.39 3.98
C GLY A 322 19.01 -12.24 2.95
N ILE A 323 17.86 -11.60 2.73
CA ILE A 323 17.70 -10.44 1.83
C ILE A 323 17.09 -9.25 2.57
N ALA A 324 17.10 -8.07 1.95
CA ALA A 324 16.49 -6.88 2.51
C ALA A 324 15.01 -6.74 2.10
N LEU A 325 14.19 -6.17 2.97
CA LEU A 325 13.02 -5.42 2.53
C LEU A 325 13.47 -4.02 2.10
N THR A 326 13.07 -3.62 0.89
CA THR A 326 13.27 -2.29 0.30
C THR A 326 11.96 -1.80 -0.31
N GLY A 327 11.93 -0.55 -0.77
CA GLY A 327 10.76 0.08 -1.37
C GLY A 327 10.32 1.28 -0.57
N HIS A 328 9.03 1.59 -0.55
CA HIS A 328 8.53 2.73 0.21
C HIS A 328 7.05 2.62 0.61
N PRO A 329 6.66 3.32 1.68
CA PRO A 329 5.26 3.56 2.01
C PRO A 329 4.53 4.38 0.94
N ALA A 330 3.20 4.46 1.06
CA ALA A 330 2.36 5.27 0.18
C ALA A 330 2.61 6.79 0.33
N GLU A 331 2.96 7.24 1.53
CA GLU A 331 3.14 8.66 1.80
C GLU A 331 4.62 9.06 1.86
N SER A 332 4.96 10.16 1.19
CA SER A 332 6.35 10.62 1.02
C SER A 332 7.07 10.99 2.32
N ASP A 333 6.34 11.26 3.41
CA ASP A 333 6.88 11.65 4.71
C ASP A 333 6.73 10.57 5.80
N ASP A 334 6.29 9.35 5.43
CA ASP A 334 6.12 8.23 6.37
C ASP A 334 7.44 7.60 6.82
N ILE A 335 8.15 8.27 7.72
CA ILE A 335 9.43 7.78 8.26
C ILE A 335 9.29 6.58 9.22
N GLY A 336 8.15 6.44 9.89
CA GLY A 336 7.98 5.39 10.90
C GLY A 336 7.76 4.00 10.27
N LEU A 337 7.08 3.88 9.12
CA LEU A 337 6.90 2.59 8.46
C LEU A 337 8.23 2.04 7.93
N LEU A 338 9.19 2.94 7.67
CA LEU A 338 10.57 2.59 7.35
C LEU A 338 11.33 1.91 8.51
N ASP A 339 10.73 1.75 9.71
CA ASP A 339 11.27 0.93 10.80
C ASP A 339 11.58 -0.50 10.34
N HIS A 340 10.75 -1.02 9.45
CA HIS A 340 10.81 -2.41 9.01
C HIS A 340 11.75 -2.63 7.81
N PHE A 341 12.39 -1.60 7.28
CA PHE A 341 13.17 -1.72 6.05
C PHE A 341 14.67 -1.87 6.36
N GLN A 342 15.29 -2.91 5.80
CA GLN A 342 16.74 -3.08 5.85
C GLN A 342 17.43 -2.11 4.88
N ILE A 343 16.76 -1.77 3.77
CA ILE A 343 17.11 -0.68 2.86
C ILE A 343 15.89 0.26 2.79
N PRO A 344 15.76 1.23 3.71
CA PRO A 344 14.62 2.15 3.69
C PRO A 344 14.65 3.01 2.42
N GLY A 345 13.51 3.14 1.76
CA GLY A 345 13.36 3.98 0.57
C GLY A 345 12.16 4.92 0.61
N GLN A 346 12.16 5.89 -0.30
CA GLN A 346 11.06 6.82 -0.52
C GLN A 346 10.87 7.10 -2.02
N ASP A 347 9.66 7.49 -2.43
CA ASP A 347 9.38 7.95 -3.80
C ASP A 347 9.59 9.46 -3.94
N VAL A 348 10.63 9.81 -4.70
CA VAL A 348 11.02 11.18 -5.00
C VAL A 348 10.56 11.52 -6.42
N VAL A 349 9.26 11.74 -6.56
CA VAL A 349 8.65 12.14 -7.82
C VAL A 349 9.08 13.56 -8.21
N TRP A 350 9.72 13.67 -9.39
CA TRP A 350 10.30 14.94 -9.87
C TRP A 350 9.32 16.12 -9.79
N ARG A 351 8.08 15.95 -10.26
CA ARG A 351 7.07 17.03 -10.29
C ARG A 351 6.70 17.58 -8.90
N TRP A 352 6.94 16.82 -7.83
CA TRP A 352 6.62 17.20 -6.45
C TRP A 352 7.79 17.84 -5.71
N VAL A 353 9.01 17.70 -6.23
CA VAL A 353 10.23 18.28 -5.63
C VAL A 353 11.00 19.17 -6.59
N ALA A 354 10.40 19.48 -7.75
CA ALA A 354 10.98 20.33 -8.77
C ALA A 354 11.32 21.73 -8.18
N PRO A 355 12.38 22.40 -8.67
CA PRO A 355 12.80 23.70 -8.14
C PRO A 355 11.74 24.80 -8.35
N GLU A 356 10.84 24.63 -9.32
CA GLU A 356 9.71 25.51 -9.56
C GLU A 356 8.81 25.62 -8.31
N ASP A 357 8.34 26.83 -8.04
CA ASP A 357 7.46 27.17 -6.91
C ASP A 357 8.00 26.77 -5.51
N ASN A 358 9.32 26.58 -5.36
CA ASN A 358 9.98 26.14 -4.12
C ASN A 358 9.52 24.76 -3.61
N LYS A 359 9.01 23.88 -4.47
CA LYS A 359 8.51 22.56 -4.04
C LYS A 359 9.61 21.66 -3.47
N GLY A 360 10.84 21.80 -3.95
CA GLY A 360 11.99 21.09 -3.38
C GLY A 360 12.36 21.45 -1.93
N ILE A 361 11.81 22.53 -1.37
CA ILE A 361 12.11 22.99 0.00
C ILE A 361 10.87 23.31 0.84
N THR A 362 9.67 23.11 0.30
CA THR A 362 8.40 23.38 0.98
C THR A 362 7.43 22.22 0.81
N GLY A 363 6.53 22.05 1.78
CA GLY A 363 5.52 21.00 1.73
C GLY A 363 6.08 19.61 2.04
N ARG A 364 5.17 18.65 2.16
CA ARG A 364 5.48 17.29 2.61
C ARG A 364 6.44 16.53 1.70
N HIS A 365 6.32 16.68 0.38
CA HIS A 365 7.14 15.92 -0.56
C HIS A 365 8.62 16.33 -0.56
N SER A 366 8.92 17.55 -0.08
CA SER A 366 10.31 18.02 0.06
C SER A 366 11.13 17.20 1.07
N THR A 367 10.47 16.42 1.94
CA THR A 367 11.15 15.61 2.96
C THR A 367 11.44 14.17 2.53
N ALA A 368 10.97 13.73 1.35
CA ALA A 368 11.02 12.32 0.92
C ALA A 368 12.43 11.69 1.04
N GLY A 369 13.41 12.22 0.30
CA GLY A 369 14.79 11.71 0.36
C GLY A 369 15.46 11.89 1.73
N LYS A 370 14.93 12.79 2.58
CA LYS A 370 15.41 12.96 3.95
C LYS A 370 14.87 11.88 4.88
N CYS A 371 13.62 11.46 4.69
CA CYS A 371 13.01 10.38 5.45
C CYS A 371 13.75 9.06 5.24
N SER A 372 14.08 8.67 4.00
CA SER A 372 14.84 7.44 3.71
C SER A 372 16.25 7.47 4.32
N ALA A 373 16.95 8.59 4.20
CA ALA A 373 18.30 8.75 4.73
C ALA A 373 18.33 8.80 6.28
N ASP A 374 17.38 9.48 6.91
CA ASP A 374 17.30 9.54 8.38
C ASP A 374 16.82 8.22 8.97
N ALA A 375 15.89 7.54 8.30
CA ALA A 375 15.50 6.16 8.63
C ALA A 375 16.72 5.24 8.69
N ALA A 376 17.60 5.28 7.68
CA ALA A 376 18.81 4.49 7.67
C ALA A 376 19.77 4.86 8.82
N ARG A 377 19.99 6.16 9.06
CA ARG A 377 20.89 6.64 10.12
C ARG A 377 20.42 6.24 11.51
N HIS A 378 19.14 6.45 11.83
CA HIS A 378 18.57 6.15 13.14
C HIS A 378 18.64 4.66 13.48
N ARG A 379 18.63 3.80 12.45
CA ARG A 379 18.57 2.35 12.59
C ARG A 379 19.89 1.66 12.27
N GLY A 380 20.95 2.43 12.03
CA GLY A 380 22.27 1.90 11.69
C GLY A 380 22.30 1.10 10.38
N ARG A 381 21.37 1.36 9.45
CA ARG A 381 21.35 0.71 8.14
C ARG A 381 22.46 1.28 7.27
N ARG A 382 23.14 0.40 6.51
CA ARG A 382 24.26 0.78 5.64
C ARG A 382 23.82 1.57 4.41
N ARG A 383 22.57 1.37 3.98
CA ARG A 383 22.00 1.87 2.72
C ARG A 383 20.63 2.47 2.98
N ASN A 384 20.27 3.42 2.14
CA ASN A 384 18.90 3.82 1.85
C ASN A 384 18.72 3.80 0.31
N ALA A 385 17.49 3.85 -0.14
CA ALA A 385 17.14 3.99 -1.55
C ALA A 385 16.25 5.22 -1.72
N ASP A 386 16.15 5.74 -2.94
CA ASP A 386 15.10 6.65 -3.34
C ASP A 386 14.69 6.26 -4.77
N GLU A 387 13.39 6.08 -5.01
CA GLU A 387 12.89 6.03 -6.38
C GLU A 387 12.93 7.46 -6.93
N VAL A 388 13.74 7.70 -7.95
CA VAL A 388 14.02 9.04 -8.48
C VAL A 388 13.71 9.13 -9.95
N LEU A 389 13.42 10.36 -10.41
CA LEU A 389 13.15 10.67 -11.82
C LEU A 389 11.88 9.99 -12.37
N VAL A 390 10.92 9.67 -11.50
CA VAL A 390 9.60 9.16 -11.89
C VAL A 390 8.90 10.18 -12.79
N PHE A 391 8.79 9.84 -14.08
CA PHE A 391 8.05 10.60 -15.08
C PHE A 391 6.74 9.88 -15.41
N VAL A 392 5.66 10.24 -14.73
CA VAL A 392 4.31 9.79 -15.10
C VAL A 392 3.81 10.64 -16.26
N ALA A 393 4.08 10.21 -17.49
CA ALA A 393 3.52 10.84 -18.68
C ALA A 393 2.01 10.52 -18.77
N ARG A 394 1.13 11.42 -18.30
CA ARG A 394 -0.27 11.40 -18.73
C ARG A 394 -0.30 11.74 -20.23
N ARG A 395 -0.45 10.72 -21.08
CA ARG A 395 -0.74 10.82 -22.53
C ARG A 395 -0.05 12.01 -23.20
N TRP A 396 1.23 11.85 -23.52
CA TRP A 396 1.99 12.84 -24.30
C TRP A 396 1.42 12.91 -25.73
N MET A 397 0.59 13.90 -26.03
CA MET A 397 0.08 14.22 -27.38
C MET A 397 0.90 15.34 -28.06
N GLY A 398 2.22 15.32 -27.93
CA GLY A 398 3.11 16.29 -28.56
C GLY A 398 4.23 15.59 -29.30
N SER A 399 4.30 15.76 -30.62
CA SER A 399 5.48 15.35 -31.39
C SER A 399 6.63 16.32 -31.08
N PHE A 400 7.78 15.80 -30.65
CA PHE A 400 9.03 16.56 -30.72
C PHE A 400 9.42 16.74 -32.19
N PRO A 401 9.64 17.97 -32.68
CA PRO A 401 10.39 18.18 -33.91
C PRO A 401 11.87 17.90 -33.62
N TRP A 402 12.44 16.99 -34.40
CA TRP A 402 13.90 16.78 -34.48
C TRP A 402 14.60 17.97 -35.12
#